data_AF-A0A9W7XET8-F1
#
_entry.id   AF-A0A9W7XET8-F1
#
_cell.length_a   1.000
_cell.length_b   1.000
_cell.length_c   1.000
_cell.angle_alpha   90.00
_cell.angle_beta   90.00
_cell.angle_gamma   90.00
#
_symmetry.space_group_name_H-M   'P 1'
#
loop_
_entity.id
_entity.type
_entity.pdbx_description
1 polymer ?
#
loop_
_entity_poly.entity_id
_entity_poly.type
_entity_poly.pdbx_seq_one_letter_code
_entity_poly.pdbx_strand_id
1 'polypeptide(L)'
;MSADDSSLSRELIESWFAEAAGPLADNTASLVAVAALSSSNHTGDVASIARRRLGQLVQIPEQAYFVQQTRESILKMTAIIGMPRTINALTSLMSVVDSSSEISLELSKLSSPRSDTAYSYDQIRSRGKQLFASIYDRHADIVEGKLRTLYPDLAEVIITDAFGRLLSETRYLNGRETELCAIGSLVPPKCASSAQEPLYRC
;
A
#
# COMPACT_ATOMS: atom_id res chain seq x y z
N MET A 1 35.14 5.14 -10.85
CA MET A 1 33.69 4.89 -10.68
C MET A 1 33.21 5.80 -9.56
N SER A 2 33.30 7.11 -9.74
CA SER A 2 32.36 8.04 -10.40
C SER A 2 31.12 8.30 -9.53
N ALA A 3 31.14 9.45 -8.85
CA ALA A 3 30.09 10.00 -8.00
C ALA A 3 28.91 10.62 -8.79
N ASP A 4 28.78 10.27 -10.06
CA ASP A 4 27.96 10.96 -11.08
C ASP A 4 26.62 10.27 -11.39
N ASP A 5 26.42 9.05 -10.87
CA ASP A 5 25.22 8.23 -11.15
C ASP A 5 24.05 8.50 -10.17
N SER A 6 24.35 9.09 -9.01
CA SER A 6 23.36 9.43 -7.97
C SER A 6 22.70 10.79 -8.17
N SER A 7 23.36 11.72 -8.88
CA SER A 7 22.82 13.03 -9.26
C SER A 7 21.81 12.90 -10.40
N LEU A 8 22.16 12.12 -11.44
CA LEU A 8 21.30 11.88 -12.61
C LEU A 8 20.00 11.15 -12.27
N SER A 9 20.06 10.18 -11.35
CA SER A 9 18.86 9.49 -10.85
C SER A 9 17.96 10.41 -10.03
N ARG A 10 18.54 11.30 -9.21
CA ARG A 10 17.78 12.34 -8.50
C ARG A 10 17.12 13.34 -9.45
N GLU A 11 17.84 13.86 -10.44
CA GLU A 11 17.29 14.80 -11.42
C GLU A 11 16.18 14.18 -12.27
N LEU A 12 16.32 12.91 -12.68
CA LEU A 12 15.26 12.18 -13.39
C LEU A 12 14.02 11.98 -12.52
N ILE A 13 14.19 11.57 -11.27
CA ILE A 13 13.11 11.41 -10.30
C ILE A 13 12.44 12.77 -10.02
N GLU A 14 13.21 13.83 -9.82
CA GLU A 14 12.70 15.19 -9.61
C GLU A 14 11.99 15.74 -10.85
N SER A 15 12.48 15.44 -12.06
CA SER A 15 11.82 15.82 -13.32
C SER A 15 10.49 15.09 -13.52
N TRP A 16 10.43 13.79 -13.20
CA TRP A 16 9.21 13.01 -13.18
C TRP A 16 8.22 13.54 -12.14
N PHE A 17 8.70 13.93 -10.95
CA PHE A 17 7.86 14.52 -9.90
C PHE A 17 7.42 15.96 -10.21
N ALA A 18 8.19 16.72 -10.99
CA ALA A 18 7.86 18.05 -11.47
C ALA A 18 6.80 17.97 -12.59
N GLU A 19 6.92 17.03 -13.52
CA GLU A 19 5.96 16.80 -14.59
C GLU A 19 4.67 16.12 -14.07
N ALA A 20 4.80 15.26 -13.04
CA ALA A 20 3.68 14.68 -12.30
C ALA A 20 3.09 15.60 -11.21
N ALA A 21 3.51 16.87 -11.12
CA ALA A 21 3.02 17.79 -10.10
C ALA A 21 1.51 18.04 -10.16
N GLY A 22 0.92 18.01 -11.37
CA GLY A 22 -0.54 18.06 -11.58
C GLY A 22 -1.24 16.78 -11.11
N PRO A 23 -0.82 15.59 -11.58
CA PRO A 23 -1.33 14.30 -11.11
C PRO A 23 -1.25 14.11 -9.58
N LEU A 24 -0.17 14.54 -8.92
CA LEU A 24 0.01 14.39 -7.46
C LEU A 24 -0.88 15.32 -6.60
N ALA A 25 -1.63 16.24 -7.23
CA ALA A 25 -2.71 16.96 -6.56
C ALA A 25 -3.96 16.09 -6.33
N ASP A 26 -3.96 14.85 -6.83
CA ASP A 26 -4.96 13.84 -6.57
C ASP A 26 -4.50 12.87 -5.47
N ASN A 27 -5.44 12.44 -4.61
CA ASN A 27 -5.14 11.46 -3.57
C ASN A 27 -4.73 10.13 -4.21
N THR A 28 -5.44 9.65 -5.24
CA THR A 28 -5.15 8.35 -5.85
C THR A 28 -3.74 8.31 -6.43
N ALA A 29 -3.31 9.35 -7.15
CA ALA A 29 -1.94 9.44 -7.66
C ALA A 29 -0.88 9.38 -6.54
N SER A 30 -1.12 10.09 -5.42
CA SER A 30 -0.23 10.06 -4.25
C SER A 30 -0.16 8.66 -3.63
N LEU A 31 -1.30 7.96 -3.53
CA LEU A 31 -1.38 6.59 -3.00
C LEU A 31 -0.62 5.60 -3.89
N VAL A 32 -0.75 5.71 -5.21
CA VAL A 32 -0.03 4.87 -6.18
C VAL A 32 1.48 5.11 -6.10
N ALA A 33 1.90 6.38 -6.01
CA ALA A 33 3.32 6.71 -5.84
C ALA A 33 3.88 6.13 -4.53
N VAL A 34 3.15 6.25 -3.43
CA VAL A 34 3.53 5.64 -2.15
C VAL A 34 3.63 4.11 -2.27
N ALA A 35 2.70 3.45 -2.94
CA ALA A 35 2.73 2.00 -3.16
C ALA A 35 3.96 1.56 -3.96
N ALA A 36 4.33 2.30 -5.00
CA ALA A 36 5.53 2.05 -5.80
C ALA A 36 6.82 2.26 -4.98
N LEU A 37 6.93 3.36 -4.25
CA LEU A 37 8.09 3.68 -3.41
C LEU A 37 8.26 2.70 -2.25
N SER A 38 7.14 2.28 -1.64
CA SER A 38 7.11 1.25 -0.60
C SER A 38 7.62 -0.09 -1.14
N SER A 39 7.20 -0.49 -2.34
CA SER A 39 7.70 -1.70 -3.00
C SER A 39 9.20 -1.64 -3.25
N SER A 40 9.75 -0.44 -3.46
CA SER A 40 11.17 -0.21 -3.74
C SER A 40 12.02 -0.02 -2.47
N ASN A 41 11.38 0.03 -1.29
CA ASN A 41 12.00 0.39 -0.02
C ASN A 41 12.61 1.81 0.00
N HIS A 42 12.08 2.73 -0.82
CA HIS A 42 12.44 4.15 -0.86
C HIS A 42 11.61 4.94 0.16
N THR A 43 11.83 4.67 1.45
CA THR A 43 10.93 5.16 2.50
C THR A 43 11.00 6.67 2.71
N GLY A 44 12.17 7.29 2.55
CA GLY A 44 12.30 8.75 2.61
C GLY A 44 11.42 9.50 1.60
N ASP A 45 11.17 8.89 0.44
CA ASP A 45 10.30 9.46 -0.59
C ASP A 45 8.81 9.31 -0.23
N VAL A 46 8.44 8.26 0.52
CA VAL A 46 7.08 8.10 1.08
C VAL A 46 6.74 9.28 1.99
N ALA A 47 7.66 9.65 2.90
CA ALA A 47 7.49 10.83 3.76
C ALA A 47 7.34 12.13 2.95
N SER A 48 8.12 12.27 1.87
CA SER A 48 8.11 13.47 1.03
C SER A 48 6.78 13.64 0.29
N ILE A 49 6.24 12.57 -0.31
CA ILE A 49 4.91 12.58 -0.94
C ILE A 49 3.82 12.89 0.08
N ALA A 50 3.85 12.24 1.25
CA ALA A 50 2.86 12.48 2.30
C ALA A 50 2.89 13.94 2.79
N ARG A 51 4.08 14.48 3.09
CA ARG A 51 4.24 15.87 3.53
C ARG A 51 3.72 16.87 2.50
N ARG A 52 4.05 16.65 1.21
CA ARG A 52 3.57 17.49 0.12
C ARG A 52 2.05 17.49 0.04
N ARG A 53 1.42 16.31 0.10
CA ARG A 53 -0.03 16.21 0.00
C ARG A 53 -0.72 16.80 1.22
N LEU A 54 -0.21 16.55 2.42
CA LEU A 54 -0.72 17.16 3.65
C LEU A 54 -0.69 18.70 3.60
N GLY A 55 0.37 19.29 3.06
CA GLY A 55 0.47 20.75 2.89
C GLY A 55 -0.51 21.34 1.87
N GLN A 56 -1.14 20.53 1.02
CA GLN A 56 -2.18 20.96 0.07
C GLN A 56 -3.60 20.84 0.65
N LEU A 57 -3.78 20.01 1.67
CA LEU A 57 -5.07 19.81 2.34
C LEU A 57 -5.22 20.84 3.45
N VAL A 58 -6.35 21.54 3.48
CA VAL A 58 -6.57 22.65 4.43
C VAL A 58 -7.22 22.15 5.72
N GLN A 59 -8.13 21.19 5.63
CA GLN A 59 -8.92 20.72 6.76
C GLN A 59 -8.26 19.53 7.45
N ILE A 60 -8.15 19.55 8.78
CA ILE A 60 -7.61 18.45 9.58
C ILE A 60 -8.31 17.11 9.30
N PRO A 61 -9.66 17.04 9.19
CA PRO A 61 -10.33 15.79 8.84
C PRO A 61 -9.90 15.21 7.48
N GLU A 62 -9.66 16.06 6.49
CA GLU A 62 -9.20 15.63 5.15
C GLU A 62 -7.77 15.11 5.21
N GLN A 63 -6.90 15.78 5.97
CA GLN A 63 -5.53 15.35 6.22
C GLN A 63 -5.49 13.99 6.93
N ALA A 64 -6.25 13.83 8.01
CA ALA A 64 -6.35 12.56 8.74
C ALA A 64 -6.90 11.45 7.85
N TYR A 65 -7.93 11.74 7.03
CA TYR A 65 -8.46 10.79 6.08
C TYR A 65 -7.40 10.36 5.06
N PHE A 66 -6.65 11.30 4.46
CA PHE A 66 -5.57 10.99 3.53
C PHE A 66 -4.47 10.11 4.17
N VAL A 67 -4.05 10.40 5.40
CA VAL A 67 -3.09 9.53 6.13
C VAL A 67 -3.67 8.13 6.31
N GLN A 68 -4.94 8.01 6.67
CA GLN A 68 -5.59 6.71 6.82
C GLN A 68 -5.70 5.96 5.47
N GLN A 69 -6.00 6.64 4.37
CA GLN A 69 -5.95 6.04 3.02
C GLN A 69 -4.56 5.54 2.69
N THR A 70 -3.52 6.30 3.05
CA THR A 70 -2.11 5.94 2.80
C THR A 70 -1.67 4.75 3.65
N ARG A 71 -2.10 4.67 4.91
CA ARG A 71 -1.90 3.49 5.76
C ARG A 71 -2.56 2.26 5.15
N GLU A 72 -3.80 2.40 4.67
CA GLU A 72 -4.56 1.31 4.05
C GLU A 72 -3.92 0.85 2.74
N SER A 73 -3.44 1.77 1.89
CA SER A 73 -2.75 1.41 0.64
C SER A 73 -1.48 0.61 0.93
N ILE A 74 -0.63 1.07 1.85
CA ILE A 74 0.58 0.35 2.26
C ILE A 74 0.23 -1.04 2.85
N LEU A 75 -0.76 -1.10 3.75
CA LEU A 75 -1.20 -2.35 4.38
C LEU A 75 -1.70 -3.36 3.35
N LYS A 76 -2.53 -2.96 2.39
CA LYS A 76 -3.01 -3.88 1.34
C LYS A 76 -1.88 -4.40 0.46
N MET A 77 -0.85 -3.58 0.22
CA MET A 77 0.31 -3.99 -0.57
C MET A 77 1.23 -4.97 0.14
N THR A 78 1.08 -5.18 1.45
CA THR A 78 1.86 -6.16 2.23
C THR A 78 1.87 -7.55 1.57
N ALA A 79 0.77 -7.96 0.94
CA ALA A 79 0.65 -9.24 0.24
C ALA A 79 1.60 -9.37 -0.97
N ILE A 80 2.04 -8.25 -1.54
CA ILE A 80 2.91 -8.16 -2.72
C ILE A 80 4.35 -7.80 -2.30
N ILE A 81 4.50 -6.77 -1.46
CA ILE A 81 5.81 -6.18 -1.14
C ILE A 81 6.46 -6.78 0.13
N GLY A 82 5.68 -7.53 0.91
CA GLY A 82 6.12 -8.16 2.16
C GLY A 82 6.09 -7.25 3.39
N MET A 83 6.07 -7.89 4.56
CA MET A 83 6.00 -7.22 5.87
C MET A 83 7.16 -6.24 6.14
N PRO A 84 8.44 -6.57 5.86
CA PRO A 84 9.54 -5.66 6.20
C PRO A 84 9.42 -4.30 5.51
N ARG A 85 9.08 -4.28 4.22
CA ARG A 85 8.91 -3.04 3.44
C ARG A 85 7.67 -2.26 3.89
N THR A 86 6.60 -2.98 4.23
CA THR A 86 5.38 -2.40 4.80
C THR A 86 5.68 -1.65 6.11
N ILE A 87 6.43 -2.28 7.02
CA ILE A 87 6.82 -1.68 8.30
C ILE A 87 7.65 -0.42 8.08
N ASN A 88 8.65 -0.47 7.20
CA ASN A 88 9.50 0.68 6.89
C ASN A 88 8.67 1.83 6.31
N ALA A 89 7.77 1.54 5.35
CA ALA A 89 6.94 2.54 4.70
C ALA A 89 5.96 3.20 5.68
N LEU A 90 5.29 2.41 6.53
CA LEU A 90 4.40 2.94 7.57
C LEU A 90 5.17 3.78 8.60
N THR A 91 6.36 3.35 8.99
CA THR A 91 7.21 4.12 9.91
C THR A 91 7.56 5.48 9.31
N SER A 92 7.93 5.51 8.02
CA SER A 92 8.24 6.77 7.35
C SER A 92 7.03 7.65 7.06
N LEU A 93 5.85 7.07 6.82
CA LEU A 93 4.61 7.84 6.75
C LEU A 93 4.33 8.49 8.11
N MET A 94 4.46 7.73 9.19
CA MET A 94 4.16 8.24 10.53
C MET A 94 5.17 9.26 11.04
N SER A 95 6.39 9.30 10.50
CA SER A 95 7.36 10.34 10.88
C SER A 95 6.99 11.75 10.40
N VAL A 96 5.99 11.90 9.51
CA VAL A 96 5.48 13.21 9.10
C VAL A 96 4.20 13.63 9.83
N VAL A 97 3.68 12.77 10.70
CA VAL A 97 2.51 13.06 11.53
C VAL A 97 2.99 13.18 12.97
N ASP A 98 3.14 14.41 13.46
CA ASP A 98 3.57 14.64 14.83
C ASP A 98 2.59 13.99 15.81
N SER A 99 3.11 13.30 16.83
CA SER A 99 2.30 12.52 17.78
C SER A 99 1.29 13.38 18.56
N SER A 100 1.59 14.66 18.76
CA SER A 100 0.72 15.66 19.40
C SER A 100 -0.11 16.50 18.43
N SER A 101 -0.07 16.20 17.13
CA SER A 101 -0.87 16.93 16.13
C SER A 101 -2.36 16.61 16.23
N GLU A 102 -3.20 17.53 15.78
CA GLU A 102 -4.65 17.28 15.63
C GLU A 102 -4.93 16.12 14.66
N ILE A 103 -4.08 15.92 13.64
CA ILE A 103 -4.14 14.76 12.74
C ILE A 103 -3.99 13.46 13.54
N SER A 104 -2.98 13.39 14.41
CA SER A 104 -2.73 12.22 15.27
C SER A 104 -3.92 11.93 16.19
N LEU A 105 -4.53 12.98 16.76
CA LEU A 105 -5.73 12.86 17.57
C LEU A 105 -6.92 12.31 16.77
N GLU A 106 -7.18 12.80 15.56
CA GLU A 106 -8.24 12.24 14.69
C GLU A 106 -7.99 10.78 14.35
N LEU A 107 -6.75 10.42 13.99
CA LEU A 107 -6.37 9.04 13.67
C LEU A 107 -6.54 8.10 14.87
N SER A 108 -6.33 8.58 16.10
CA SER A 108 -6.49 7.77 17.31
C SER A 108 -7.94 7.35 17.61
N LYS A 109 -8.92 8.06 17.04
CA LYS A 109 -10.34 7.74 17.17
C LYS A 109 -10.76 6.57 16.28
N LEU A 110 -9.94 6.22 15.29
CA LEU A 110 -10.23 5.16 14.34
C LEU A 110 -9.94 3.78 14.95
N SER A 111 -10.89 2.87 14.83
CA SER A 111 -10.69 1.45 15.14
C SER A 111 -10.26 0.68 13.89
N SER A 112 -9.57 -0.44 14.09
CA SER A 112 -9.21 -1.32 12.97
C SER A 112 -10.48 -1.96 12.38
N PRO A 113 -10.75 -1.79 11.08
CA PRO A 113 -11.85 -2.48 10.40
C PRO A 113 -11.73 -4.01 10.44
N ARG A 114 -10.51 -4.52 10.70
CA ARG A 114 -10.16 -5.94 10.66
C ARG A 114 -10.25 -6.62 12.03
N SER A 115 -10.26 -5.84 13.11
CA SER A 115 -10.62 -6.31 14.46
C SER A 115 -12.13 -6.21 14.71
N ASP A 116 -12.87 -5.64 13.78
CA ASP A 116 -14.32 -5.52 13.84
C ASP A 116 -14.95 -6.92 13.85
N THR A 117 -15.66 -7.25 14.94
CA THR A 117 -16.39 -8.52 15.07
C THR A 117 -17.66 -8.54 14.24
N ALA A 118 -17.95 -7.47 13.47
CA ALA A 118 -19.08 -7.37 12.56
C ALA A 118 -19.12 -8.48 11.49
N TYR A 119 -17.99 -9.17 11.22
CA TYR A 119 -17.97 -10.28 10.27
C TYR A 119 -17.63 -11.62 10.93
N SER A 120 -18.50 -12.61 10.69
CA SER A 120 -18.20 -14.01 10.97
C SER A 120 -17.14 -14.54 9.99
N TYR A 121 -16.50 -15.65 10.35
CA TYR A 121 -15.57 -16.35 9.47
C TYR A 121 -16.18 -16.63 8.08
N ASP A 122 -17.41 -17.16 8.04
CA ASP A 122 -18.09 -17.46 6.78
C ASP A 122 -18.37 -16.21 5.94
N GLN A 123 -18.68 -15.09 6.57
CA GLN A 123 -18.86 -13.82 5.87
C GLN A 123 -17.56 -13.31 5.25
N ILE A 124 -16.44 -13.39 5.99
CA ILE A 124 -15.10 -13.02 5.50
C ILE A 124 -14.70 -13.92 4.32
N ARG A 125 -14.88 -15.22 4.46
CA ARG A 125 -14.57 -16.18 3.40
C ARG A 125 -15.45 -15.99 2.17
N SER A 126 -16.75 -15.72 2.36
CA SER A 126 -17.69 -15.47 1.27
C SER A 126 -17.32 -14.24 0.45
N ARG A 127 -17.03 -13.10 1.10
CA ARG A 127 -16.54 -11.91 0.36
C ARG A 127 -15.21 -12.14 -0.33
N GLY A 128 -14.32 -12.91 0.29
CA GLY A 128 -13.04 -13.30 -0.31
C GLY A 128 -13.25 -14.08 -1.60
N LYS A 129 -14.16 -15.06 -1.60
CA LYS A 129 -14.57 -15.78 -2.82
C LYS A 129 -15.16 -14.86 -3.88
N GLN A 130 -16.02 -13.93 -3.49
CA GLN A 130 -16.64 -12.98 -4.42
C GLN A 130 -15.59 -12.09 -5.10
N LEU A 131 -14.66 -11.51 -4.34
CA LEU A 131 -13.58 -10.69 -4.88
C LEU A 131 -12.61 -11.51 -5.74
N PHE A 132 -12.28 -12.73 -5.29
CA PHE A 132 -11.44 -13.65 -6.05
C PHE A 132 -12.09 -13.99 -7.40
N ALA A 133 -13.40 -14.28 -7.39
CA ALA A 133 -14.15 -14.54 -8.60
C ALA A 133 -14.24 -13.33 -9.54
N SER A 134 -14.35 -12.10 -9.01
CA SER A 134 -14.37 -10.91 -9.87
C SER A 134 -13.03 -10.63 -10.56
N ILE A 135 -11.91 -11.02 -9.94
CA ILE A 135 -10.56 -10.81 -10.50
C ILE A 135 -10.16 -11.91 -11.47
N TYR A 136 -10.41 -13.18 -11.14
CA TYR A 136 -10.04 -14.33 -11.97
C TYR A 136 -11.14 -14.74 -12.96
N ASP A 137 -12.34 -14.17 -12.84
CA ASP A 137 -13.50 -14.36 -13.71
C ASP A 137 -13.77 -15.87 -13.96
N ARG A 138 -13.91 -16.30 -15.22
CA ARG A 138 -14.17 -17.69 -15.61
C ARG A 138 -13.09 -18.69 -15.16
N HIS A 139 -11.94 -18.22 -14.68
CA HIS A 139 -10.83 -19.06 -14.23
C HIS A 139 -10.77 -19.22 -12.72
N ALA A 140 -11.66 -18.58 -11.95
CA ALA A 140 -11.63 -18.61 -10.48
C ALA A 140 -11.60 -20.02 -9.90
N ASP A 141 -12.55 -20.89 -10.30
CA ASP A 141 -12.62 -22.27 -9.80
C ASP A 141 -11.36 -23.09 -10.15
N ILE A 142 -10.78 -22.83 -11.34
CA ILE A 142 -9.56 -23.52 -11.79
C ILE A 142 -8.36 -23.10 -10.93
N VAL A 143 -8.23 -21.80 -10.65
CA VAL A 143 -7.12 -21.29 -9.82
C VAL A 143 -7.30 -21.73 -8.37
N GLU A 144 -8.51 -21.61 -7.79
CA GLU A 144 -8.78 -22.07 -6.43
C GLU A 144 -8.56 -23.58 -6.28
N GLY A 145 -9.03 -24.38 -7.26
CA GLY A 145 -8.79 -25.83 -7.30
C GLY A 145 -7.30 -26.16 -7.30
N LYS A 146 -6.50 -25.48 -8.12
CA LYS A 146 -5.04 -25.62 -8.14
C LYS A 146 -4.41 -25.25 -6.79
N LEU A 147 -4.81 -24.14 -6.19
CA LEU A 147 -4.30 -23.73 -4.87
C LEU A 147 -4.55 -24.83 -3.83
N ARG A 148 -5.75 -25.39 -3.79
CA ARG A 148 -6.10 -26.48 -2.86
C ARG A 148 -5.30 -27.76 -3.12
N THR A 149 -5.06 -28.12 -4.40
CA THR A 149 -4.23 -29.28 -4.76
C THR A 149 -2.77 -29.08 -4.36
N LEU A 150 -2.24 -27.87 -4.52
CA LEU A 150 -0.88 -27.54 -4.11
C LEU A 150 -0.74 -27.56 -2.59
N TYR A 151 -1.63 -26.86 -1.88
CA TYR A 151 -1.70 -26.84 -0.43
C TYR A 151 -3.04 -26.26 0.06
N PRO A 152 -3.91 -27.03 0.73
CA PRO A 152 -5.22 -26.55 1.17
C PRO A 152 -5.18 -25.31 2.08
N ASP A 153 -4.18 -25.22 2.94
CA ASP A 153 -4.02 -24.08 3.84
C ASP A 153 -3.68 -22.79 3.09
N LEU A 154 -2.88 -22.89 2.02
CA LEU A 154 -2.60 -21.75 1.14
C LEU A 154 -3.87 -21.21 0.50
N ALA A 155 -4.78 -22.09 0.07
CA ALA A 155 -6.06 -21.68 -0.46
C ALA A 155 -6.90 -20.93 0.59
N GLU A 156 -6.90 -21.40 1.84
CA GLU A 156 -7.64 -20.71 2.91
C GLU A 156 -7.04 -19.37 3.30
N VAL A 157 -5.72 -19.27 3.43
CA VAL A 157 -5.04 -17.99 3.70
C VAL A 157 -5.29 -16.99 2.57
N ILE A 158 -5.22 -17.42 1.31
CA ILE A 158 -5.48 -16.54 0.16
C ILE A 158 -6.94 -16.08 0.16
N ILE A 159 -7.90 -17.01 0.22
CA ILE A 159 -9.32 -16.66 0.08
C ILE A 159 -9.81 -15.88 1.29
N THR A 160 -9.53 -16.37 2.50
CA THR A 160 -10.10 -15.79 3.72
C THR A 160 -9.32 -14.57 4.19
N ASP A 161 -8.00 -14.64 4.30
CA ASP A 161 -7.22 -13.54 4.88
C ASP A 161 -6.80 -12.50 3.84
N ALA A 162 -6.24 -12.92 2.71
CA ALA A 162 -5.79 -11.96 1.69
C ALA A 162 -6.99 -11.32 0.95
N PHE A 163 -7.83 -12.12 0.29
CA PHE A 163 -8.96 -11.58 -0.46
C PHE A 163 -10.08 -11.13 0.48
N GLY A 164 -10.45 -11.94 1.48
CA GLY A 164 -11.59 -11.67 2.35
C GLY A 164 -11.37 -10.58 3.40
N ARG A 165 -10.32 -10.68 4.20
CA ARG A 165 -10.05 -9.75 5.32
C ARG A 165 -9.26 -8.52 4.89
N LEU A 166 -8.28 -8.68 4.02
CA LEU A 166 -7.35 -7.61 3.65
C LEU A 166 -7.87 -6.79 2.45
N LEU A 167 -8.08 -7.41 1.30
CA LEU A 167 -8.34 -6.70 0.04
C LEU A 167 -9.81 -6.26 -0.13
N SER A 168 -10.77 -7.04 0.37
CA SER A 168 -12.21 -6.72 0.29
C SER A 168 -12.67 -5.57 1.20
N GLU A 169 -11.80 -5.04 2.08
CA GLU A 169 -12.13 -3.88 2.90
C GLU A 169 -12.04 -2.59 2.07
N THR A 170 -13.16 -1.88 1.91
CA THR A 170 -13.25 -0.72 1.01
C THR A 170 -13.54 0.61 1.72
N ARG A 171 -13.57 0.65 3.06
CA ARG A 171 -13.84 1.87 3.85
C ARG A 171 -12.88 3.03 3.55
N TYR A 172 -11.62 2.73 3.27
CA TYR A 172 -10.58 3.75 3.02
C TYR A 172 -9.96 3.70 1.63
N LEU A 173 -10.00 2.55 0.96
CA LEU A 173 -9.45 2.37 -0.38
C LEU A 173 -10.39 1.50 -1.21
N ASN A 174 -10.96 2.07 -2.27
CA ASN A 174 -11.89 1.33 -3.11
C ASN A 174 -11.15 0.33 -4.02
N GLY A 175 -11.90 -0.49 -4.79
CA GLY A 175 -11.33 -1.51 -5.66
C GLY A 175 -10.37 -0.95 -6.71
N ARG A 176 -10.77 0.11 -7.43
CA ARG A 176 -9.95 0.77 -8.45
C ARG A 176 -8.64 1.31 -7.86
N GLU A 177 -8.70 1.98 -6.71
CA GLU A 177 -7.51 2.52 -6.06
C GLU A 177 -6.59 1.40 -5.55
N THR A 178 -7.17 0.32 -5.04
CA THR A 178 -6.43 -0.87 -4.60
C THR A 178 -5.68 -1.52 -5.77
N GLU A 179 -6.34 -1.68 -6.91
CA GLU A 179 -5.73 -2.22 -8.13
C GLU A 179 -4.62 -1.31 -8.67
N LEU A 180 -4.84 0.00 -8.71
CA LEU A 180 -3.82 0.96 -9.13
C LEU A 180 -2.59 0.93 -8.21
N CYS A 181 -2.79 0.81 -6.90
CA CYS A 181 -1.68 0.63 -5.95
C CYS A 181 -0.95 -0.70 -6.20
N ALA A 182 -1.68 -1.78 -6.46
CA ALA A 182 -1.09 -3.09 -6.77
C ALA A 182 -0.24 -3.04 -8.04
N ILE A 183 -0.74 -2.40 -9.10
CA ILE A 183 0.03 -2.16 -10.32
C ILE A 183 1.27 -1.33 -10.01
N GLY A 184 1.13 -0.23 -9.25
CA GLY A 184 2.25 0.62 -8.84
C GLY A 184 3.34 -0.14 -8.08
N SER A 185 2.97 -1.06 -7.19
CA SER A 185 3.91 -1.90 -6.45
C SER A 185 4.57 -3.02 -7.27
N LEU A 186 4.02 -3.34 -8.44
CA LEU A 186 4.58 -4.34 -9.37
C LEU A 186 5.45 -3.72 -10.45
N VAL A 187 5.40 -2.39 -10.64
CA VAL A 187 6.31 -1.70 -11.54
C VAL A 187 7.69 -1.69 -10.89
N PRO A 188 8.69 -2.40 -11.45
CA PRO A 188 10.03 -2.36 -10.89
C PRO A 188 10.56 -0.93 -10.99
N PRO A 189 11.08 -0.34 -9.90
CA PRO A 189 11.86 0.88 -10.02
C PRO A 189 13.03 0.59 -10.96
N LYS A 190 13.07 1.24 -12.12
CA LYS A 190 14.30 1.25 -12.91
C LYS A 190 15.32 2.09 -12.12
N CYS A 191 16.48 1.49 -11.85
CA CYS A 191 17.68 2.08 -11.21
C CYS A 191 17.60 2.14 -9.66
N ALA A 192 18.58 1.73 -8.85
CA ALA A 192 19.99 1.43 -9.09
C ALA A 192 20.45 0.19 -8.31
N SER A 193 21.22 -0.65 -8.99
CA SER A 193 22.04 -1.70 -8.41
C SER A 193 23.19 -1.07 -7.62
N SER A 194 23.08 -1.00 -6.30
CA SER A 194 24.22 -1.13 -5.39
C SER A 194 23.73 -1.35 -3.96
N ALA A 195 23.92 -2.59 -3.49
CA ALA A 195 23.95 -3.03 -2.10
C ALA A 195 22.72 -2.72 -1.21
N GLN A 196 21.79 -3.67 -1.13
CA GLN A 196 21.04 -3.89 0.11
C GLN A 196 21.61 -5.15 0.78
N GLU A 197 22.26 -4.96 1.93
CA GLU A 197 22.67 -6.03 2.85
C GLU A 197 21.50 -6.96 3.19
N PRO A 198 21.76 -8.25 3.49
CA PRO A 198 20.72 -9.20 3.81
C PRO A 198 20.07 -8.87 5.17
N LEU A 199 18.84 -8.37 5.12
CA LEU A 199 17.91 -8.24 6.25
C LEU A 199 17.40 -9.63 6.72
N TYR A 200 18.30 -10.48 7.18
CA TYR A 200 17.99 -11.65 8.01
C TYR A 200 19.19 -12.00 8.89
N ARG A 201 19.27 -11.34 10.05
CA ARG A 201 19.93 -11.96 11.22
C ARG A 201 18.83 -12.16 12.27
N CYS A 202 18.36 -13.41 12.33
CA CYS A 202 17.73 -13.96 13.53
C CYS A 202 18.76 -14.05 14.66
#